data_AF-A0A970SD26-F1
#
_entry.id   AF-A0A970SD26-F1
#
_cell.length_a   1.000
_cell.length_b   1.000
_cell.length_c   1.000
_cell.angle_alpha   90.00
_cell.angle_beta   90.00
_cell.angle_gamma   90.00
#
_symmetry.space_group_name_H-M   'P 1'
#
loop_
_entity.id
_entity.type
_entity.pdbx_description
1 polymer ?
#
loop_
_entity_poly.entity_id
_entity_poly.type
_entity_poly.pdbx_seq_one_letter_code
_entity_poly.pdbx_strand_id
1 'polypeptide(L)'
;MSNDIYLTQPLMEEIFPDMAQQNENTIAFSIGENGFSKPRILSLLIRPTEKGVELFRKTSGLISVKTQTYTSSSNNTKKLFFRIEFKIQKTMQGFESIIDCNSIAGKSVIEVLKLSDEVIIWIADKECKVVKVLSMMWDGKKINV
;
A
#
# COMPACT_ATOMS: atom_id res chain seq x y z
N MET A 1 5.03 15.86 14.31
CA MET A 1 5.15 14.47 13.82
C MET A 1 4.46 13.45 14.72
N SER A 2 4.81 13.28 16.00
CA SER A 2 4.16 12.26 16.85
C SER A 2 2.65 12.50 17.07
N ASN A 3 2.23 13.75 17.24
CA ASN A 3 0.81 14.12 17.34
C ASN A 3 0.07 13.88 16.02
N ASP A 4 0.72 14.09 14.88
CA ASP A 4 0.11 13.90 13.56
C ASP A 4 -0.20 12.41 13.31
N ILE A 5 0.69 11.51 13.74
CA ILE A 5 0.47 10.05 13.63
C ILE A 5 -0.72 9.59 14.47
N TYR A 6 -0.83 10.07 15.71
CA TYR A 6 -1.98 9.73 16.58
C TYR A 6 -3.31 10.22 16.00
N LEU A 7 -3.32 11.41 15.39
CA LEU A 7 -4.52 11.95 14.74
C LEU A 7 -4.89 11.21 13.44
N THR A 8 -3.94 10.49 12.83
CA THR A 8 -4.20 9.70 11.62
C THR A 8 -4.73 8.29 11.89
N GLN A 9 -4.66 7.81 13.13
CA GLN A 9 -5.11 6.46 13.50
C GLN A 9 -6.61 6.23 13.18
N PRO A 10 -7.56 7.10 13.57
CA PRO A 10 -8.98 6.89 13.28
C PRO A 10 -9.28 6.86 11.77
N LEU A 11 -8.57 7.68 10.99
CA LEU A 11 -8.72 7.70 9.53
C LEU A 11 -8.24 6.39 8.91
N MET A 12 -7.14 5.82 9.40
CA MET A 12 -6.65 4.53 8.93
C MET A 12 -7.64 3.40 9.25
N GLU A 13 -8.24 3.40 10.44
CA GLU A 13 -9.28 2.45 10.86
C GLU A 13 -10.54 2.55 9.99
N GLU A 14 -10.94 3.77 9.59
CA GLU A 14 -12.06 3.99 8.66
C GLU A 14 -11.74 3.46 7.25
N ILE A 15 -10.51 3.65 6.78
CA ILE A 15 -10.07 3.21 5.45
C ILE A 15 -9.88 1.69 5.39
N PHE A 16 -9.50 1.05 6.50
CA PHE A 16 -9.22 -0.39 6.60
C PHE A 16 -9.99 -1.04 7.77
N PRO A 17 -11.34 -1.09 7.73
CA PRO A 17 -12.16 -1.51 8.87
C PRO A 17 -11.92 -2.97 9.30
N ASP A 18 -11.58 -3.85 8.36
CA ASP A 18 -11.36 -5.28 8.63
C ASP A 18 -9.88 -5.65 8.86
N MET A 19 -9.00 -4.65 9.01
CA MET A 19 -7.56 -4.90 9.02
C MET A 19 -7.13 -5.87 10.12
N ALA A 20 -7.72 -5.79 11.31
CA ALA A 20 -7.36 -6.66 12.45
C ALA A 20 -7.59 -8.15 12.15
N GLN A 21 -8.43 -8.46 11.15
CA GLN A 21 -8.75 -9.81 10.72
C GLN A 21 -7.86 -10.29 9.57
N GLN A 22 -7.12 -9.39 8.91
CA GLN A 22 -6.30 -9.67 7.72
C GLN A 22 -4.80 -9.79 8.02
N ASN A 23 -4.43 -10.29 9.21
CA ASN A 23 -3.05 -10.26 9.73
C ASN A 23 -2.00 -10.96 8.84
N GLU A 24 -2.42 -11.81 7.91
CA GLU A 24 -1.54 -12.55 7.00
C GLU A 24 -1.07 -11.71 5.79
N ASN A 25 -1.81 -10.67 5.44
CA ASN A 25 -1.47 -9.83 4.29
C ASN A 25 -0.45 -8.75 4.68
N THR A 26 0.71 -8.79 4.03
CA THR A 26 1.78 -7.78 4.18
C THR A 26 1.43 -6.45 3.50
N ILE A 27 0.54 -6.48 2.51
CA ILE A 27 -0.05 -5.29 1.88
C ILE A 27 -1.58 -5.47 1.78
N ALA A 28 -2.34 -4.49 2.26
CA ALA A 28 -3.77 -4.39 2.00
C ALA A 28 -4.08 -3.13 1.17
N PHE A 29 -5.06 -3.24 0.28
CA PHE A 29 -5.50 -2.16 -0.60
C PHE A 29 -6.86 -1.65 -0.13
N SER A 30 -7.01 -0.34 -0.06
CA SER A 30 -8.30 0.31 0.10
C SER A 30 -8.46 1.38 -0.97
N ILE A 31 -9.64 1.40 -1.59
CA ILE A 31 -9.99 2.28 -2.69
C ILE A 31 -11.02 3.26 -2.15
N GLY A 32 -10.65 4.53 -2.08
CA GLY A 32 -11.58 5.61 -1.77
C GLY A 32 -12.14 6.22 -3.05
N GLU A 33 -13.44 6.48 -3.07
CA GLU A 33 -14.08 7.33 -4.07
C GLU A 33 -14.36 8.70 -3.47
N ASN A 34 -13.73 9.75 -4.00
CA ASN A 34 -13.93 11.11 -3.52
C ASN A 34 -15.00 11.85 -4.36
N GLY A 35 -16.22 11.31 -4.42
CA GLY A 35 -17.34 11.93 -5.14
C GLY A 35 -17.14 12.11 -6.66
N PHE A 36 -18.16 12.66 -7.33
CA PHE A 36 -18.15 12.84 -8.78
C PHE A 36 -17.00 13.78 -9.21
N SER A 37 -16.16 13.29 -10.15
CA SER A 37 -15.06 13.97 -10.85
C SER A 37 -13.74 14.25 -10.10
N LYS A 38 -13.38 13.49 -9.05
CA LYS A 38 -12.06 13.61 -8.38
C LYS A 38 -11.22 12.32 -8.47
N PRO A 39 -9.88 12.41 -8.39
CA PRO A 39 -8.99 11.26 -8.50
C PRO A 39 -9.33 10.20 -7.46
N ARG A 40 -9.45 8.93 -7.88
CA ARG A 40 -9.57 7.79 -6.97
C ARG A 40 -8.26 7.70 -6.16
N ILE A 41 -8.36 7.77 -4.84
CA ILE A 41 -7.18 7.67 -3.97
C ILE A 41 -6.98 6.21 -3.62
N LEU A 42 -5.80 5.69 -3.94
CA LEU A 42 -5.38 4.38 -3.49
C LEU A 42 -4.65 4.51 -2.15
N SER A 43 -5.18 3.85 -1.14
CA SER A 43 -4.50 3.66 0.13
C SER A 43 -3.91 2.26 0.21
N LEU A 44 -2.62 2.18 0.55
CA LEU A 44 -1.90 0.92 0.79
C LEU A 44 -1.56 0.82 2.26
N LEU A 45 -2.00 -0.22 2.94
CA LEU A 45 -1.54 -0.56 4.28
C LEU A 45 -0.41 -1.58 4.17
N ILE A 46 0.74 -1.28 4.77
CA ILE A 46 1.92 -2.15 4.82
C ILE A 46 2.19 -2.57 6.24
N ARG A 47 2.46 -3.87 6.42
CA ARG A 47 2.83 -4.47 7.71
C ARG A 47 4.25 -5.01 7.68
N PRO A 48 5.23 -4.22 8.18
CA PRO A 48 6.59 -4.69 8.35
C PRO A 48 6.71 -5.75 9.43
N THR A 49 7.81 -6.49 9.38
CA THR A 49 8.29 -7.25 10.55
C THR A 49 8.60 -6.29 11.71
N GLU A 50 8.73 -6.80 12.94
CA GLU A 50 9.07 -5.98 14.11
C GLU A 50 10.35 -5.13 13.90
N LYS A 51 11.38 -5.73 13.28
CA LYS A 51 12.61 -5.01 12.89
C LYS A 51 12.33 -3.90 11.86
N GLY A 52 11.45 -4.16 10.90
CA GLY A 52 11.02 -3.17 9.92
C GLY A 52 10.25 -2.01 10.58
N VAL A 53 9.36 -2.31 11.52
CA VAL A 53 8.62 -1.29 12.29
C VAL A 53 9.57 -0.35 13.01
N GLU A 54 10.58 -0.89 13.70
CA GLU A 54 11.60 -0.06 14.36
C GLU A 54 12.35 0.84 13.38
N LEU A 55 12.72 0.31 12.21
CA LEU A 55 13.40 1.07 11.18
C LEU A 55 12.54 2.26 10.71
N PHE A 56 11.24 2.05 10.46
CA PHE A 56 10.33 3.14 10.09
C PHE A 56 10.12 4.16 11.22
N ARG A 57 9.99 3.71 12.48
CA ARG A 57 9.86 4.61 13.65
C ARG A 57 11.08 5.52 13.81
N LYS A 58 12.28 4.97 13.66
CA LYS A 58 13.55 5.68 13.83
C LYS A 58 13.87 6.62 12.66
N THR A 59 13.16 6.49 11.53
CA THR A 59 13.44 7.27 10.33
C THR A 59 12.73 8.64 10.37
N SER A 60 13.53 9.69 10.54
CA SER A 60 13.12 11.09 10.39
C SER A 60 13.48 11.70 9.02
N GLY A 61 14.26 11.00 8.21
CA GLY A 61 14.78 11.48 6.92
C GLY A 61 14.01 11.00 5.68
N LEU A 62 14.57 11.31 4.51
CA LEU A 62 14.03 10.93 3.21
C LEU A 62 13.94 9.39 3.07
N ILE A 63 12.75 8.89 2.76
CA ILE A 63 12.52 7.50 2.38
C ILE A 63 12.29 7.49 0.88
N SER A 64 13.16 6.83 0.12
CA SER A 64 12.91 6.63 -1.31
C SER A 64 12.03 5.42 -1.50
N VAL A 65 10.94 5.57 -2.25
CA VAL A 65 10.01 4.50 -2.56
C VAL A 65 10.17 4.13 -4.03
N LYS A 66 10.29 2.83 -4.30
CA LYS A 66 10.29 2.28 -5.65
C LYS A 66 9.17 1.26 -5.76
N THR A 67 8.48 1.27 -6.89
CA THR A 67 7.42 0.31 -7.15
C THR A 67 7.71 -0.50 -8.41
N GLN A 68 7.23 -1.73 -8.42
CA GLN A 68 7.39 -2.65 -9.53
C GLN A 68 6.10 -3.45 -9.68
N THR A 69 5.66 -3.62 -10.92
CA THR A 69 4.49 -4.43 -11.25
C THR A 69 4.82 -5.39 -12.38
N TYR A 70 4.42 -6.65 -12.25
CA TYR A 70 4.58 -7.64 -13.30
C TYR A 70 3.44 -8.66 -13.27
N THR A 71 3.09 -9.20 -14.43
CA THR A 71 2.03 -10.21 -14.54
C THR A 71 2.61 -11.60 -14.69
N SER A 72 1.98 -12.58 -14.05
CA SER A 72 2.20 -13.99 -14.34
C SER A 72 0.88 -14.62 -14.77
N SER A 73 0.95 -15.58 -15.69
CA SER A 73 -0.19 -16.38 -16.11
C SER A 73 0.14 -17.84 -15.84
N SER A 74 -0.67 -18.50 -15.02
CA SER A 74 -0.59 -19.96 -14.82
C SER A 74 -1.99 -20.53 -14.68
N ASN A 75 -2.25 -21.69 -15.31
CA ASN A 75 -3.53 -22.41 -15.23
C ASN A 75 -4.77 -21.51 -15.43
N ASN A 76 -4.81 -20.74 -16.52
CA ASN A 76 -5.87 -19.76 -16.85
C ASN A 76 -6.13 -18.65 -15.80
N THR A 77 -5.27 -18.54 -14.78
CA THR A 77 -5.35 -17.50 -13.77
C THR A 77 -4.28 -16.45 -14.06
N LYS A 78 -4.72 -15.21 -14.30
CA LYS A 78 -3.81 -14.08 -14.48
C LYS A 78 -3.62 -13.38 -13.13
N LYS A 79 -2.37 -13.24 -12.71
CA LYS A 79 -2.00 -12.60 -11.44
C LYS A 79 -1.15 -11.38 -11.73
N LEU A 80 -1.43 -10.28 -11.05
CA LEU A 80 -0.59 -9.10 -11.01
C LEU A 80 0.17 -9.11 -9.69
N PHE A 81 1.49 -9.10 -9.77
CA PHE A 81 2.36 -8.91 -8.64
C PHE A 81 2.62 -7.41 -8.50
N PHE A 82 2.33 -6.88 -7.32
CA PHE A 82 2.58 -5.50 -6.96
C PHE A 82 3.64 -5.50 -5.85
N ARG A 83 4.82 -4.95 -6.17
CA ARG A 83 5.94 -4.86 -5.24
C ARG A 83 6.26 -3.40 -4.95
N ILE A 84 6.47 -3.11 -3.68
CA ILE A 84 6.89 -1.81 -3.18
C ILE A 84 8.15 -1.97 -2.33
N GLU A 85 9.15 -1.15 -2.62
CA GLU A 85 10.46 -1.19 -1.99
C GLU A 85 10.79 0.17 -1.36
N PHE A 86 11.20 0.14 -0.10
CA PHE A 86 11.61 1.30 0.66
C PHE A 86 13.13 1.27 0.83
N LYS A 87 13.80 2.32 0.35
CA LYS A 87 15.21 2.58 0.67
C LYS A 87 15.26 3.53 1.86
N ILE A 88 15.71 2.99 2.99
CA ILE A 88 15.86 3.72 4.25
C ILE A 88 17.33 3.65 4.62
N GLN A 89 18.04 4.77 4.48
CA GLN A 89 19.49 4.82 4.64
C GLN A 89 20.20 3.79 3.73
N LYS A 90 20.87 2.78 4.32
CA LYS A 90 21.56 1.69 3.62
C LYS A 90 20.72 0.41 3.52
N THR A 91 19.51 0.40 4.06
CA THR A 91 18.64 -0.78 4.14
C THR A 91 17.52 -0.71 3.10
N MET A 92 17.24 -1.84 2.45
CA MET A 92 16.08 -2.02 1.59
C MET A 92 15.04 -2.87 2.31
N GLN A 93 13.77 -2.46 2.24
CA GLN A 93 12.62 -3.25 2.71
C GLN A 93 11.65 -3.42 1.55
N GLY A 94 11.39 -4.65 1.13
CA GLY A 94 10.49 -4.97 0.02
C GLY A 94 9.24 -5.67 0.52
N PHE A 95 8.09 -5.27 -0.01
CA PHE A 95 6.79 -5.87 0.24
C PHE A 95 6.15 -6.22 -1.09
N GLU A 96 5.49 -7.36 -1.16
CA GLU A 96 4.86 -7.84 -2.38
C GLU A 96 3.46 -8.33 -2.07
N SER A 97 2.52 -8.01 -2.97
CA SER A 97 1.16 -8.50 -2.96
C SER A 97 0.81 -9.12 -4.29
N ILE A 98 -0.09 -10.10 -4.25
CA ILE A 98 -0.59 -10.81 -5.42
C ILE A 98 -2.06 -10.44 -5.60
N ILE A 99 -2.37 -9.83 -6.72
CA ILE A 99 -3.73 -9.43 -7.10
C ILE A 99 -4.24 -10.40 -8.17
N ASP A 100 -5.31 -11.12 -7.88
CA ASP A 100 -6.00 -11.95 -8.86
C ASP A 100 -6.75 -11.04 -9.86
N CYS A 101 -6.27 -11.02 -11.11
CA CYS A 101 -6.81 -10.18 -12.17
C CYS A 101 -8.21 -10.62 -12.64
N ASN A 102 -8.61 -11.85 -12.31
CA ASN A 102 -9.90 -12.39 -12.70
C ASN A 102 -10.99 -12.04 -11.67
N SER A 103 -10.61 -11.81 -10.41
CA SER A 103 -11.52 -11.44 -9.31
C SER A 103 -12.10 -10.04 -9.46
N ILE A 104 -13.32 -9.80 -8.96
CA ILE A 104 -13.96 -8.48 -8.97
C ILE A 104 -13.12 -7.46 -8.20
N ALA A 105 -12.71 -7.81 -6.98
CA ALA A 105 -11.87 -6.94 -6.15
C ALA A 105 -10.53 -6.62 -6.82
N GLY A 106 -9.87 -7.61 -7.41
CA GLY A 106 -8.60 -7.39 -8.10
C GLY A 106 -8.74 -6.52 -9.34
N LYS A 107 -9.82 -6.65 -10.12
CA LYS A 107 -10.12 -5.75 -11.24
C LYS A 107 -10.27 -4.30 -10.79
N SER A 108 -11.01 -4.06 -9.70
CA SER A 108 -11.16 -2.72 -9.13
C SER A 108 -9.82 -2.12 -8.68
N VAL A 109 -8.98 -2.91 -8.01
CA VAL A 109 -7.62 -2.47 -7.60
C VAL A 109 -6.76 -2.14 -8.82
N ILE A 110 -6.78 -2.98 -9.85
CA ILE A 110 -6.02 -2.75 -11.10
C ILE A 110 -6.49 -1.48 -11.81
N GLU A 111 -7.80 -1.26 -11.89
CA GLU A 111 -8.36 -0.06 -12.50
C GLU A 111 -7.93 1.21 -11.76
N VAL A 112 -8.03 1.20 -10.42
CA VAL A 112 -7.58 2.32 -9.59
C VAL A 112 -6.09 2.54 -9.73
N LEU A 113 -5.28 1.49 -9.69
CA LEU A 113 -3.84 1.58 -9.94
C LEU A 113 -3.52 2.19 -11.32
N LYS A 114 -4.36 2.05 -12.34
CA LYS A 114 -4.15 2.70 -13.65
C LYS A 114 -4.54 4.18 -13.67
N LEU A 115 -5.45 4.60 -12.79
CA LEU A 115 -6.07 5.92 -12.79
C LEU A 115 -5.55 6.86 -11.70
N SER A 116 -5.02 6.33 -10.60
CA SER A 116 -4.46 7.14 -9.51
C SER A 116 -3.16 7.80 -9.96
N ASP A 117 -2.99 9.08 -9.66
CA ASP A 117 -1.70 9.79 -9.80
C ASP A 117 -0.92 9.82 -8.48
N GLU A 118 -1.59 9.49 -7.37
CA GLU A 118 -1.03 9.51 -6.02
C GLU A 118 -1.46 8.26 -5.25
N VAL A 119 -0.54 7.75 -4.43
CA VAL A 119 -0.78 6.64 -3.51
C VAL A 119 -0.39 7.06 -2.11
N ILE A 120 -1.29 6.82 -1.15
CA ILE A 120 -1.02 7.00 0.28
C ILE A 120 -0.61 5.64 0.86
N ILE A 121 0.53 5.60 1.54
CA ILE A 121 1.07 4.40 2.15
C ILE A 121 1.03 4.56 3.67
N TRP A 122 0.23 3.71 4.28
CA TRP A 122 0.08 3.55 5.71
C TRP A 122 1.00 2.43 6.18
N ILE A 123 1.88 2.72 7.13
CA ILE A 123 2.75 1.73 7.73
C ILE A 123 2.27 1.51 9.15
N ALA A 124 1.85 0.29 9.45
CA ALA A 124 1.34 -0.07 10.77
C ALA A 124 2.09 -1.26 11.36
N ASP A 125 2.11 -1.35 12.69
CA ASP A 125 2.63 -2.52 13.39
C ASP A 125 1.61 -3.68 13.44
N LYS A 126 1.98 -4.77 14.11
CA LYS A 126 1.12 -5.96 14.24
C LYS A 126 -0.17 -5.72 15.01
N GLU A 127 -0.22 -4.67 15.84
CA GLU A 127 -1.43 -4.25 16.56
C GLU A 127 -2.25 -3.25 15.74
N CYS A 128 -1.86 -3.05 14.47
CA CYS A 128 -2.44 -2.08 13.56
C CYS A 128 -2.38 -0.63 14.07
N LYS A 129 -1.32 -0.29 14.83
CA LYS A 129 -1.04 1.11 15.17
C LYS A 129 -0.22 1.76 14.08
N VAL A 130 -0.64 2.94 13.62
CA VAL A 130 0.09 3.71 12.61
C VAL A 130 1.47 4.08 13.14
N VAL A 131 2.48 3.77 12.34
CA VAL A 131 3.90 4.01 12.60
C VAL A 131 4.42 5.14 11.71
N LYS A 132 3.93 5.20 10.47
CA LYS A 132 4.32 6.19 9.48
C LYS A 132 3.23 6.30 8.41
N VAL A 133 3.06 7.48 7.85
CA VAL A 133 2.27 7.71 6.65
C VAL A 133 3.18 8.37 5.62
N LEU A 134 3.14 7.89 4.38
CA LEU A 134 3.88 8.42 3.24
C LEU A 134 2.90 8.69 2.10
N SER A 135 3.18 9.71 1.30
CA SER A 135 2.53 9.87 -0.01
C SER A 135 3.58 9.83 -1.11
N MET A 136 3.20 9.29 -2.26
CA MET A 136 4.03 9.30 -3.44
C MET A 136 3.20 9.49 -4.70
N MET A 137 3.80 10.18 -5.67
CA MET A 137 3.28 10.18 -7.04
C MET A 137 3.43 8.78 -7.63
N TRP A 138 2.42 8.33 -8.35
CA TRP A 138 2.34 7.01 -8.95
C TRP A 138 2.14 7.12 -10.46
N ASP A 139 2.91 6.34 -11.21
CA ASP A 139 2.82 6.26 -12.67
C ASP A 139 2.22 4.91 -13.08
N GLY A 140 0.90 4.83 -12.97
CA GLY A 140 0.10 3.63 -13.24
C GLY A 140 0.02 3.20 -14.71
N LYS A 141 0.47 4.06 -15.63
CA LYS A 141 0.39 3.84 -17.08
C LYS A 141 1.23 2.66 -17.56
N LYS A 142 2.08 2.09 -16.70
CA LYS A 142 2.94 0.93 -16.98
C LYS A 142 2.28 -0.42 -16.68
N ILE A 143 1.08 -0.45 -16.09
CA ILE A 143 0.36 -1.69 -15.81
C ILE A 143 -0.33 -2.20 -17.08
N ASN A 144 0.26 -3.21 -17.73
CA ASN A 144 -0.33 -3.93 -18.85
C ASN A 144 -0.82 -5.32 -18.38
N VAL A 145 -2.10 -5.38 -18.03
CA VAL A 145 -2.87 -6.58 -17.68
C VAL A 145 -4.01 -6.68 -18.68
#